data_AF-A0A6B0DWM8-F1
#
_entry.id   AF-A0A6B0DWM8-F1
#
_cell.length_a   1.000
_cell.length_b   1.000
_cell.length_c   1.000
_cell.angle_alpha   90.00
_cell.angle_beta   90.00
_cell.angle_gamma   90.00
#
_symmetry.space_group_name_H-M   'P 1'
#
loop_
_entity.id
_entity.type
_entity.pdbx_description
1 polymer ?
#
loop_
_entity_poly.entity_id
_entity_poly.type
_entity_poly.pdbx_seq_one_letter_code
_entity_poly.pdbx_strand_id
1 'polypeptide(L)' 'MAQPKLRPKKKYGRVEGCERCGRKRGIVRRYGLHLCRQCFREVAEEIGFKKYS' A
#
# COMPACT_ATOMS: atom_id res chain seq x y z
N MET A 1 -26.75 28.93 -15.24
CA MET A 1 -25.77 29.06 -14.13
C MET A 1 -25.26 27.67 -13.78
N ALA A 2 -24.02 27.35 -14.16
CA ALA A 2 -23.45 26.02 -13.94
C ALA A 2 -22.90 25.93 -12.52
N GLN A 3 -23.35 24.94 -11.74
CA GLN A 3 -22.92 24.75 -10.36
C GLN A 3 -21.47 24.20 -10.32
N PRO A 4 -20.59 24.71 -9.44
CA PRO A 4 -19.24 24.18 -9.30
C PRO A 4 -19.27 22.83 -8.58
N LYS A 5 -18.79 21.77 -9.24
CA LYS A 5 -18.62 20.44 -8.63
C LYS A 5 -17.49 20.50 -7.58
N LEU A 6 -17.85 20.54 -6.31
CA LEU A 6 -16.92 20.41 -5.19
C LEU A 6 -16.27 19.03 -5.21
N ARG A 7 -14.97 18.97 -5.51
CA ARG A 7 -14.20 17.72 -5.45
C ARG A 7 -13.88 17.42 -3.98
N PRO A 8 -14.09 16.17 -3.51
CA PRO A 8 -13.76 15.81 -2.13
C PRO A 8 -12.25 15.99 -1.90
N LYS A 9 -11.88 16.80 -0.89
CA LYS A 9 -10.48 17.13 -0.56
C LYS A 9 -9.68 15.95 -0.01
N LYS A 10 -10.35 14.99 0.65
CA LYS A 10 -9.70 13.85 1.29
C LYS A 10 -9.90 12.60 0.45
N LYS A 11 -8.81 11.85 0.25
CA LYS A 11 -8.83 10.54 -0.41
C LYS A 11 -9.04 9.47 0.66
N TYR A 12 -10.19 8.81 0.63
CA TYR A 12 -10.57 7.75 1.58
C TYR A 12 -10.46 6.37 0.91
N GLY A 13 -10.14 5.32 1.67
CA GLY A 13 -10.13 3.93 1.19
C GLY A 13 -8.77 3.40 0.73
N ARG A 14 -8.78 2.25 0.03
CA ARG A 14 -7.59 1.61 -0.56
C ARG A 14 -7.17 2.32 -1.84
N VAL A 15 -6.57 3.50 -1.67
CA VAL A 15 -6.14 4.35 -2.79
C VAL A 15 -4.73 3.98 -3.23
N GLU A 16 -3.85 3.76 -2.26
CA GLU A 16 -2.44 3.41 -2.50
C GLU A 16 -2.30 1.90 -2.67
N GLY A 17 -1.74 1.51 -3.81
CA GLY A 17 -1.37 0.14 -4.12
C GLY A 17 -0.04 -0.23 -3.48
N CYS A 18 0.40 -1.48 -3.69
CA CYS A 18 1.79 -1.85 -3.47
C CYS A 18 2.71 -1.03 -4.37
N GLU A 19 3.82 -0.53 -3.84
CA GLU A 19 4.84 0.23 -4.59
C GLU A 19 5.49 -0.60 -5.70
N ARG A 20 5.70 -1.91 -5.47
CA ARG A 20 6.33 -2.82 -6.45
C ARG A 20 5.35 -3.39 -7.47
N CYS A 21 4.19 -3.85 -6.99
CA CYS A 21 3.28 -4.69 -7.77
C CYS A 21 1.97 -3.97 -8.19
N GLY A 22 1.72 -2.76 -7.69
CA GLY A 22 0.47 -1.99 -7.94
C GLY A 22 -0.81 -2.62 -7.37
N ARG A 23 -0.72 -3.83 -6.79
CA ARG A 23 -1.87 -4.58 -6.28
C ARG A 23 -2.43 -3.89 -5.04
N LYS A 24 -3.75 -3.66 -5.04
CA LYS A 24 -4.49 -2.98 -3.95
C LYS A 24 -4.94 -3.92 -2.82
N ARG A 25 -4.71 -5.22 -2.95
CA ARG A 25 -5.13 -6.25 -1.98
C ARG A 25 -3.94 -6.77 -1.20
N GLY A 26 -4.11 -6.95 0.11
CA GLY A 26 -3.11 -7.56 0.99
C GLY A 26 -1.82 -6.74 1.09
N ILE A 27 -1.96 -5.43 1.27
CA ILE A 27 -0.83 -4.52 1.49
C ILE A 27 -0.45 -4.57 2.97
N VAL A 28 0.83 -4.85 3.23
CA VAL A 28 1.47 -4.65 4.52
C VAL A 28 1.76 -3.16 4.63
N ARG A 29 1.07 -2.47 5.55
CA ARG A 29 1.26 -1.03 5.86
C ARG A 29 2.05 -0.79 7.15
N ARG A 30 2.48 -1.87 7.80
CA ARG A 30 3.22 -1.79 9.06
C ARG A 30 4.65 -1.34 8.79
N TYR A 31 5.23 -0.65 9.77
CA TYR A 31 6.62 -0.17 9.70
C TYR A 31 6.91 0.77 8.52
N GLY A 32 5.90 1.47 8.00
CA GLY A 32 6.03 2.37 6.85
C GLY A 32 6.21 1.65 5.51
N LEU A 33 6.09 0.32 5.47
CA LEU A 33 6.16 -0.44 4.22
C LEU A 33 4.85 -0.26 3.45
N HIS A 34 4.92 -0.11 2.12
CA HIS A 34 3.76 -0.10 1.24
C HIS A 34 3.84 -1.23 0.22
N LEU A 35 4.02 -2.46 0.71
CA LEU A 35 4.25 -3.65 -0.12
C LEU A 35 3.11 -4.66 -0.03
N CYS A 36 2.78 -5.32 -1.14
CA CYS A 36 1.86 -6.45 -1.16
C CYS A 36 2.53 -7.65 -0.47
N ARG A 37 1.75 -8.53 0.18
CA ARG A 37 2.26 -9.70 0.93
C ARG A 37 3.22 -10.61 0.13
N GLN A 38 3.08 -10.63 -1.19
CA GLN A 38 3.96 -11.40 -2.08
C GLN A 38 5.32 -10.70 -2.22
N CYS A 39 5.31 -9.41 -2.59
CA CYS A 39 6.54 -8.62 -2.66
C CYS A 39 7.24 -8.47 -1.32
N PHE A 40 6.47 -8.39 -0.22
CA PHE A 40 7.06 -8.36 1.11
C PHE A 40 7.87 -9.63 1.39
N ARG A 41 7.43 -10.82 0.94
CA ARG A 41 8.20 -12.06 1.15
C ARG A 41 9.53 -12.08 0.40
N GLU A 42 9.58 -11.49 -0.79
CA GLU A 42 10.80 -11.42 -1.59
C GLU A 42 11.81 -10.45 -0.96
N VAL A 43 11.33 -9.31 -0.45
CA VAL A 43 12.19 -8.23 0.06
C VAL A 43 12.43 -8.36 1.59
N ALA A 44 11.68 -9.22 2.29
CA ALA A 44 11.79 -9.41 3.74
C ALA A 44 13.21 -9.80 4.16
N GLU A 45 13.86 -10.70 3.41
CA GLU A 45 15.22 -11.14 3.71
C GLU A 45 16.24 -10.01 3.53
N GLU A 46 16.08 -9.18 2.49
CA GLU A 46 16.93 -8.02 2.21
C GLU A 46 16.78 -6.91 3.25
N ILE A 47 15.55 -6.70 3.77
CA ILE A 47 15.28 -5.73 4.84
C ILE A 47 15.80 -6.24 6.21
N GLY A 48 16.15 -7.53 6.31
CA GLY A 48 16.64 -8.14 7.55
C GLY A 48 15.55 -8.73 8.43
N PHE A 49 14.33 -8.94 7.91
CA PHE A 49 13.33 -9.73 8.61
C PHE A 49 13.73 -11.20 8.60
N LYS A 50 13.84 -11.78 9.79
CA LYS A 50 14.06 -13.22 9.98
C LYS A 50 12.78 -13.88 10.47
N LYS A 51 12.46 -15.04 9.90
CA LYS A 51 11.36 -15.87 10.37
C LYS A 51 11.85 -16.65 11.60
N TYR A 52 11.40 -16.23 12.77
CA TYR A 52 11.47 -17.04 13.99
C TYR A 52 10.16 -17.81 14.07
N SER A 53 10.25 -19.14 14.03
CA SER A 53 9.12 -20.07 13.85
C SER A 53 7.95 -19.82 14.78
#